data_AF-A0A091HA02-F1
#
_entry.id   AF-A0A091HA02-F1
#
_cell.length_a   1.000
_cell.length_b   1.000
_cell.length_c   1.000
_cell.angle_alpha   90.00
_cell.angle_beta   90.00
_cell.angle_gamma   90.00
#
_symmetry.space_group_name_H-M   'P 1'
#
loop_
_entity.id
_entity.type
_entity.pdbx_description
1 polymer ?
#
loop_
_entity_poly.entity_id
_entity_poly.type
_entity_poly.pdbx_seq_one_letter_code
_entity_poly.pdbx_strand_id
1 'polypeptide(L)'
;KVIGTKMQKTAKVRVTRLVLDPYLLKFFNKRKTYFAHDPLQQCVVGDIVLLKALPERRSKHVKHELAEIVFKVGNVIDPITGKPCAGTRFLENLSDSENLTEADTTYLSEKLQELKVCSSDK
;
A
#
# COMPACT_ATOMS: atom_id res chain seq x y z
N LYS A 1 8.28 -6.71 -7.01
CA LYS A 1 9.21 -5.98 -6.11
C LYS A 1 10.41 -5.48 -6.90
N VAL A 2 10.70 -4.18 -6.86
CA VAL A 2 11.89 -3.59 -7.50
C VAL A 2 13.15 -4.02 -6.77
N ILE A 3 14.14 -4.56 -7.49
CA ILE A 3 15.45 -4.97 -6.97
C ILE A 3 16.50 -3.89 -7.22
N GLY A 4 16.43 -3.22 -8.38
CA GLY A 4 17.47 -2.29 -8.79
C GLY A 4 17.02 -1.31 -9.87
N THR A 5 17.55 -0.10 -9.77
CA THR A 5 17.21 1.07 -10.60
C THR A 5 18.46 1.71 -11.23
N LYS A 6 19.59 0.99 -11.24
CA LYS A 6 20.88 1.48 -11.78
C LYS A 6 20.86 1.77 -13.28
N MET A 7 19.86 1.28 -14.02
CA MET A 7 19.75 1.44 -15.47
C MET A 7 18.89 2.66 -15.81
N GLN A 8 19.26 3.40 -16.84
CA GLN A 8 18.49 4.55 -17.29
C GLN A 8 17.09 4.13 -17.77
N LYS A 9 16.07 4.83 -17.26
CA LYS A 9 14.65 4.62 -17.58
C LYS A 9 14.17 3.16 -17.54
N THR A 10 14.78 2.33 -16.69
CA THR A 10 14.51 0.88 -16.63
C THR A 10 14.65 0.38 -15.21
N ALA A 11 13.61 -0.28 -14.70
CA ALA A 11 13.62 -0.94 -13.40
C ALA A 11 13.83 -2.45 -13.55
N LYS A 12 14.71 -3.02 -12.72
CA LYS A 12 14.88 -4.47 -12.56
C LYS A 12 13.93 -4.96 -11.49
N VAL A 13 12.97 -5.79 -11.87
CA VAL A 13 11.87 -6.22 -11.00
C VAL A 13 11.94 -7.73 -10.74
N ARG A 14 11.79 -8.13 -9.48
CA ARG A 14 11.57 -9.52 -9.05
C ARG A 14 10.08 -9.82 -9.06
N VAL A 15 9.70 -10.87 -9.76
CA VAL A 15 8.37 -11.48 -9.68
C VAL A 15 8.51 -12.84 -9.02
N THR A 16 7.67 -13.10 -8.02
CA THR A 16 7.56 -14.39 -7.33
C THR A 16 6.26 -15.05 -7.73
N ARG A 17 6.32 -16.34 -8.09
CA ARG A 17 5.16 -17.17 -8.41
C ARG A 17 5.18 -18.38 -7.50
N LEU A 18 4.01 -18.87 -7.13
CA LEU A 18 3.89 -20.15 -6.45
C LEU A 18 3.98 -21.26 -7.49
N VAL A 19 4.87 -22.23 -7.26
CA VAL A 19 5.03 -23.41 -8.10
C VAL A 19 4.91 -24.63 -7.22
N LEU A 20 4.07 -25.58 -7.63
CA LEU A 20 3.87 -26.84 -6.93
C LEU A 20 5.08 -27.74 -7.13
N ASP A 21 5.63 -28.26 -6.04
CA ASP A 21 6.54 -29.39 -6.07
C ASP A 21 5.73 -30.70 -6.17
N PRO A 22 5.91 -31.53 -7.22
CA PRO A 22 5.10 -32.72 -7.43
C PRO A 22 5.37 -33.84 -6.42
N TYR A 23 6.55 -33.87 -5.79
CA TYR A 23 6.90 -34.90 -4.81
C TYR A 23 6.36 -34.55 -3.43
N LEU A 24 6.55 -33.30 -2.99
CA LEU A 24 6.10 -32.85 -1.66
C LEU A 24 4.64 -32.36 -1.65
N LEU A 25 4.03 -32.16 -2.82
CA LEU A 25 2.69 -31.55 -2.97
C LEU A 25 2.56 -30.21 -2.22
N LYS A 26 3.64 -29.42 -2.19
CA LYS A 26 3.72 -28.13 -1.50
C LYS A 26 4.08 -27.02 -2.50
N PHE A 27 3.44 -25.86 -2.34
CA PHE A 27 3.79 -24.67 -3.13
C PHE A 27 5.02 -23.98 -2.57
N PHE A 28 5.97 -23.67 -3.45
CA PHE A 28 7.16 -22.90 -3.12
C PHE A 28 7.26 -21.64 -3.98
N ASN A 29 7.89 -20.61 -3.41
CA ASN A 29 8.12 -19.34 -4.08
C ASN A 29 9.24 -19.46 -5.12
N LYS A 30 8.88 -19.49 -6.41
CA LYS A 30 9.84 -19.42 -7.52
C LYS A 30 9.96 -17.98 -8.02
N ARG A 31 11.17 -17.43 -7.98
CA ARG A 31 11.46 -16.05 -8.41
C ARG A 31 11.95 -15.99 -9.86
N LYS A 32 11.54 -14.96 -10.60
CA LYS A 32 12.07 -14.60 -11.92
C LYS A 32 12.26 -13.09 -12.02
N THR A 33 13.33 -12.65 -12.67
CA THR A 33 13.60 -11.23 -12.88
C THR A 33 13.10 -10.77 -14.23
N TYR A 34 12.48 -9.61 -14.27
CA TYR A 34 12.00 -8.93 -15.47
C TYR A 34 12.57 -7.51 -15.51
N PHE A 35 12.72 -6.97 -16.71
CA PHE A 35 13.02 -5.56 -16.91
C PHE A 35 11.78 -4.84 -17.36
N ALA A 36 11.50 -3.73 -16.69
CA ALA A 36 10.36 -2.86 -16.95
C ALA A 36 10.86 -1.49 -17.38
N HIS A 37 10.26 -0.93 -18.43
CA HIS A 37 10.50 0.44 -18.82
C HIS A 37 9.81 1.39 -17.81
N ASP A 38 10.59 2.30 -17.23
CA ASP A 38 10.12 3.35 -16.33
C ASP A 38 10.57 4.70 -16.90
N PRO A 39 9.70 5.44 -17.63
CA PRO A 39 10.10 6.67 -18.31
C PRO A 39 10.48 7.81 -17.36
N LEU A 40 9.83 7.87 -16.18
CA LEU A 40 10.00 8.94 -15.19
C LEU A 40 11.03 8.61 -14.10
N GLN A 41 11.54 7.37 -14.07
CA GLN A 41 12.49 6.90 -13.05
C GLN A 41 11.95 7.06 -11.61
N GLN A 42 10.65 6.91 -11.45
CA GLN A 42 9.96 7.06 -10.17
C GLN A 42 10.17 5.86 -9.24
N CYS A 43 10.52 4.69 -9.77
CA CYS A 43 10.73 3.49 -8.96
C CYS A 43 11.94 3.61 -8.02
N VAL A 44 11.76 3.14 -6.78
CA VAL A 44 12.83 2.98 -5.79
C VAL A 44 12.99 1.49 -5.46
N VAL A 45 14.19 1.11 -5.02
CA VAL A 45 14.46 -0.27 -4.60
C VAL A 45 13.56 -0.63 -3.40
N GLY A 46 12.82 -1.72 -3.52
CA GLY A 46 11.87 -2.14 -2.49
C GLY A 46 10.40 -1.96 -2.87
N ASP A 47 10.10 -1.07 -3.82
CA ASP A 47 8.73 -0.79 -4.25
C ASP A 47 8.02 -2.06 -4.77
N ILE A 48 6.72 -2.13 -4.51
CA ILE A 48 5.82 -3.13 -5.11
C ILE A 48 5.13 -2.45 -6.29
N VAL A 49 5.32 -3.04 -7.47
CA VAL A 49 4.96 -2.43 -8.75
C VAL A 49 4.15 -3.39 -9.59
N LEU A 50 3.20 -2.83 -10.35
CA LEU A 50 2.46 -3.56 -11.37
C LEU A 50 3.17 -3.41 -12.71
N LEU A 51 3.35 -4.53 -13.40
CA LEU A 51 3.97 -4.57 -14.72
C LEU A 51 2.90 -4.87 -15.77
N LYS A 52 2.87 -4.05 -16.82
CA LYS A 52 2.05 -4.28 -18.01
C LYS A 52 2.94 -4.77 -19.14
N ALA A 53 2.45 -5.71 -19.94
CA ALA A 53 3.17 -6.18 -21.11
C ALA A 53 3.11 -5.11 -22.21
N LEU A 54 4.27 -4.81 -22.82
CA LEU A 54 4.29 -3.94 -23.97
C LEU A 54 3.78 -4.70 -25.21
N PRO A 55 3.04 -4.03 -26.11
CA PRO A 55 2.64 -4.63 -27.38
C PRO A 55 3.86 -4.98 -28.24
N GLU A 56 4.89 -4.12 -28.21
CA GLU A 56 6.16 -4.33 -28.87
C GLU A 56 7.33 -4.29 -27.87
N ARG A 57 8.29 -5.20 -28.04
CA ARG A 57 9.51 -5.21 -27.24
C ARG A 57 10.37 -3.98 -27.54
N ARG A 58 10.64 -3.15 -26.53
CA ARG A 58 11.55 -2.01 -26.68
C ARG A 58 13.03 -2.44 -26.84
N SER A 59 13.41 -3.56 -26.23
CA SER A 59 14.76 -4.12 -26.30
C SER A 59 14.72 -5.64 -26.12
N LYS A 60 15.87 -6.32 -26.21
CA LYS A 60 15.98 -7.78 -26.02
C LYS A 60 15.38 -8.27 -24.70
N HIS A 61 15.62 -7.52 -23.62
CA HIS A 61 15.20 -7.91 -22.26
C HIS A 61 14.02 -7.08 -21.73
N VAL A 62 13.74 -5.92 -22.30
CA VAL A 62 12.67 -5.01 -21.86
C VAL A 62 11.40 -5.33 -22.62
N LYS A 63 10.51 -6.11 -21.97
CA LYS A 63 9.22 -6.57 -22.53
C LYS A 63 8.01 -5.97 -21.80
N HIS A 64 8.26 -5.29 -20.70
CA HIS A 64 7.21 -4.77 -19.82
C HIS A 64 7.39 -3.26 -19.65
N GLU A 65 6.29 -2.58 -19.39
CA GLU A 65 6.24 -1.21 -18.90
C GLU A 65 5.79 -1.20 -17.44
N LEU A 66 6.24 -0.20 -16.70
CA LEU A 66 5.71 0.11 -15.39
C LEU A 66 4.30 0.70 -15.56
N ALA A 67 3.28 0.02 -15.04
CA ALA A 67 1.90 0.53 -15.09
C ALA A 67 1.64 1.47 -13.91
N GLU A 68 1.87 0.98 -12.70
CA GLU A 68 1.65 1.72 -11.45
C GLU A 68 2.60 1.23 -10.35
N ILE A 69 2.88 2.12 -9.41
CA ILE A 69 3.52 1.77 -8.15
C ILE A 69 2.39 1.49 -7.15
N VAL A 70 2.14 0.21 -6.89
CA VAL A 70 1.05 -0.23 -6.00
C VAL A 70 1.37 0.13 -4.55
N PHE A 71 2.60 -0.14 -4.11
CA PHE A 71 3.05 0.23 -2.78
C PHE A 71 4.45 0.83 -2.85
N LYS A 72 4.55 2.10 -2.44
CA LYS A 72 5.80 2.81 -2.31
C LYS A 72 6.50 2.39 -1.03
N VAL A 73 7.79 2.07 -1.10
CA VAL A 73 8.58 1.77 0.09
C VAL A 73 8.62 2.99 1.01
N GLY A 74 8.33 2.80 2.30
CA GLY A 74 8.30 3.87 3.31
C GLY A 74 6.99 4.65 3.38
N ASN A 75 6.31 4.87 2.24
CA ASN A 75 5.08 5.66 2.16
C ASN A 75 3.94 4.81 1.59
N VAL A 76 3.51 3.80 2.35
CA VAL A 76 2.39 2.93 1.96
C VAL A 76 1.08 3.62 2.30
N ILE A 77 0.18 3.66 1.32
CA ILE A 77 -1.20 4.12 1.50
C ILE A 77 -2.09 2.87 1.49
N ASP A 78 -2.96 2.74 2.50
CA ASP A 78 -3.92 1.63 2.54
C ASP A 78 -4.95 1.78 1.41
N PRO A 79 -5.12 0.77 0.53
CA PRO A 79 -6.06 0.86 -0.58
C PRO A 79 -7.54 0.90 -0.14
N ILE A 80 -7.85 0.52 1.10
CA ILE A 80 -9.24 0.52 1.60
C ILE A 80 -9.60 1.89 2.17
N THR A 81 -8.77 2.45 3.04
CA THR A 81 -9.05 3.72 3.74
C THR A 81 -8.44 4.95 3.07
N GLY A 82 -7.44 4.78 2.20
CA GLY A 82 -6.68 5.89 1.61
C GLY A 82 -5.74 6.59 2.58
N LYS A 83 -5.63 6.11 3.83
CA LYS A 83 -4.77 6.70 4.86
C LYS A 83 -3.35 6.12 4.82
N PRO A 84 -2.33 6.91 5.17
CA PRO A 84 -0.97 6.42 5.24
C PRO A 84 -0.78 5.43 6.40
N CYS A 85 -0.08 4.32 6.14
CA CYS A 85 0.12 3.25 7.12
C CYS A 85 1.59 2.82 7.23
N ALA A 86 1.99 2.45 8.45
CA ALA A 86 3.27 1.86 8.77
C ALA A 86 3.06 0.44 9.30
N GLY A 87 3.15 -0.54 8.41
CA GLY A 87 2.91 -1.94 8.74
C GLY A 87 1.43 -2.17 9.07
N THR A 88 1.13 -2.46 10.34
CA THR A 88 -0.25 -2.70 10.81
C THR A 88 -0.91 -1.47 11.44
N ARG A 89 -0.18 -0.37 11.61
CA ARG A 89 -0.68 0.85 12.26
C ARG A 89 -0.89 1.95 11.23
N PHE A 90 -1.98 2.70 11.35
CA PHE A 90 -2.14 3.96 10.63
C PHE A 90 -1.20 5.02 11.22
N LEU A 91 -0.64 5.88 10.35
CA LEU A 91 0.17 7.02 10.80
C LEU A 91 -0.69 8.14 11.37
N GLU A 92 -1.92 8.27 10.85
CA GLU A 92 -2.95 9.15 11.37
C GLU A 92 -3.86 8.36 12.32
N ASN A 93 -4.26 8.98 13.42
CA ASN A 93 -5.19 8.35 14.34
C ASN A 93 -6.58 8.31 13.69
N LEU A 94 -7.20 7.13 13.64
CA LEU A 94 -8.58 6.95 13.15
C LEU A 94 -9.61 7.74 13.97
N SER A 95 -9.24 8.21 15.18
CA SER A 95 -10.07 9.06 16.04
C SER A 95 -10.31 10.45 15.48
N ASP A 96 -9.58 10.85 14.44
CA ASP A 96 -9.76 12.13 13.79
C ASP A 96 -10.77 11.96 12.64
N SER A 97 -11.92 11.36 12.94
CA SER A 97 -13.16 11.74 12.27
C SER A 97 -13.45 13.18 12.66
N GLU A 98 -12.79 14.11 11.97
CA GLU A 98 -13.27 15.42 11.54
C GLU A 98 -14.32 16.11 12.47
N ASN A 99 -13.88 17.18 13.14
CA ASN A 99 -14.72 18.26 13.69
C ASN A 99 -15.69 17.90 14.84
N LEU A 100 -15.17 17.60 16.04
CA LEU A 100 -15.86 18.08 17.23
C LEU A 100 -15.49 19.56 17.38
N THR A 101 -16.37 20.46 16.95
CA THR A 101 -16.22 21.86 17.32
C THR A 101 -16.30 22.00 18.84
N GLU A 102 -15.78 23.08 19.41
CA GLU A 102 -15.94 23.36 20.85
C GLU A 102 -17.42 23.33 21.28
N ALA A 103 -18.34 23.61 20.34
CA ALA A 103 -19.79 23.50 20.54
C ALA A 103 -20.28 22.05 20.67
N ASP A 104 -19.70 21.11 19.92
CA ASP A 104 -20.09 19.70 19.97
C ASP A 104 -19.59 19.04 21.27
N THR A 105 -18.43 19.46 21.77
CA THR A 105 -17.91 18.97 23.06
C THR A 105 -18.71 19.53 24.24
N THR A 106 -19.13 20.80 24.19
CA THR A 106 -20.01 21.40 25.21
C THR A 106 -21.39 20.76 25.21
N TYR A 107 -22.02 20.57 24.04
CA TYR A 107 -23.32 19.89 23.92
C TYR A 107 -23.32 18.48 24.52
N LEU A 108 -22.26 17.69 24.24
CA LEU A 108 -22.14 16.34 24.80
C LEU A 108 -21.91 16.37 26.32
N SER A 109 -21.20 17.38 26.83
CA SER A 109 -20.97 17.53 28.27
C SER A 109 -22.24 17.90 29.04
N GLU A 110 -23.09 18.77 28.46
CA GLU A 110 -24.38 19.17 29.04
C GLU A 110 -25.35 17.98 29.09
N LYS A 111 -25.47 17.25 27.98
CA LYS A 111 -26.34 16.08 27.88
C LYS A 111 -25.95 14.95 28.84
N LEU A 112 -24.64 14.80 29.14
CA LEU A 112 -24.14 13.87 30.15
C LEU A 112 -24.45 14.32 31.59
N GLN A 113 -24.55 15.62 31.85
CA GLN A 113 -24.98 16.13 33.16
C GLN A 113 -26.48 15.91 33.37
N GLU A 114 -27.31 16.13 32.36
CA GLU A 114 -28.75 15.86 32.41
C GLU A 114 -29.06 14.38 32.73
N LEU A 115 -28.30 13.46 32.14
CA LEU A 115 -28.47 12.02 32.39
C LEU A 115 -28.09 11.59 33.81
N LYS A 116 -27.11 12.26 34.45
CA LYS A 116 -26.70 11.98 35.84
C LYS A 116 -27.71 12.43 36.88
N VAL A 117 -28.55 13.42 36.56
CA VAL A 117 -29.60 13.91 37.47
C VAL A 117 -30.80 12.95 37.53
N CYS A 118 -30.94 12.03 36.56
CA CYS A 118 -32.05 11.08 36.52
C CYS A 118 -31.79 9.77 37.31
N SER A 119 -30.56 9.50 37.77
CA SER A 119 -30.22 8.25 38.48
C SER A 119 -30.23 8.35 40.01
N SER A 120 -30.75 9.43 40.59
CA SER A 120 -30.76 9.63 42.05
C SER A 120 -32.16 9.76 42.67
N ASP A 121 -33.18 9.17 42.05
CA ASP A 121 -34.50 8.98 42.68
C ASP A 121 -35.04 7.56 42.43
N LYS A 122 -34.47 6.58 43.14
CA LYS A 122 -35.15 5.50 43.89
C LYS A 122 -34.16 4.49 44.45
#